data_AF-A0A0F9V6T5-F1
#
_entry.id   AF-A0A0F9V6T5-F1
#
_cell.length_a   1.000
_cell.length_b   1.000
_cell.length_c   1.000
_cell.angle_alpha   90.00
_cell.angle_beta   90.00
_cell.angle_gamma   90.00
#
_symmetry.space_group_name_H-M   'P 1'
#
loop_
_entity.id
_entity.type
_entity.pdbx_description
1 polymer ?
#
loop_
_entity_poly.entity_id
_entity_poly.type
_entity_poly.pdbx_seq_one_letter_code
_entity_poly.pdbx_strand_id
1 'polypeptide(L)'
;MSDSIAVDQVLADLEHIRDEIEQAACELAKVEKKQAHMGHVLQQSKDEHELMIVTATMEAYAEDVVNGKNQKMRDAQLSAYIGTHKGIELTMRQYRRAETEVAILETEATLHRRNYTVATNRLWALRAMAELHSARLNSMAGVEYHTERGERVG
;
A
#
# COMPACT_ATOMS: atom_id res chain seq x y z
N MET A 1 -0.60 38.97 24.85
CA MET A 1 0.41 37.90 25.05
C MET A 1 -0.16 36.49 24.90
N SER A 2 -1.46 36.24 25.18
CA SER A 2 -2.07 34.90 25.02
C SER A 2 -2.30 34.47 23.55
N ASP A 3 -2.66 35.39 22.66
CA ASP A 3 -3.01 35.03 21.26
C ASP A 3 -1.80 34.71 20.37
N SER A 4 -0.62 35.27 20.67
CA SER A 4 0.63 34.97 19.94
C SER A 4 1.07 33.52 20.13
N ILE A 5 0.94 33.00 21.35
CA ILE A 5 1.32 31.63 21.71
C ILE A 5 0.42 30.60 21.00
N ALA A 6 -0.86 30.96 20.77
CA ALA A 6 -1.80 30.09 20.07
C ALA A 6 -1.53 29.99 18.56
N VAL A 7 -1.07 31.08 17.92
CA VAL A 7 -0.71 31.07 16.49
C VAL A 7 0.57 30.28 16.23
N ASP A 8 1.58 30.47 17.07
CA ASP A 8 2.87 29.75 16.95
C ASP A 8 2.68 28.23 17.12
N GLN A 9 1.78 27.80 18.02
CA GLN A 9 1.45 26.39 18.19
C GLN A 9 0.74 25.81 16.96
N VAL A 10 -0.21 26.53 16.37
CA VAL A 10 -0.92 26.08 15.16
C VAL A 10 0.03 25.98 13.96
N LEU A 11 0.98 26.92 13.83
CA LEU A 11 1.99 26.86 12.77
C LEU A 11 2.91 25.66 12.96
N ALA A 12 3.37 25.38 14.18
CA ALA A 12 4.16 24.20 14.48
C ALA A 12 3.40 22.89 14.20
N ASP A 13 2.11 22.82 14.56
CA ASP A 13 1.26 21.66 14.29
C ASP A 13 1.05 21.44 12.78
N LEU A 14 0.90 22.52 11.99
CA LEU A 14 0.78 22.46 10.53
C LEU A 14 2.08 22.01 9.86
N GLU A 15 3.22 22.51 10.31
CA GLU A 15 4.54 22.06 9.83
C GLU A 15 4.73 20.58 10.12
N HIS A 16 4.40 20.14 11.34
CA HIS A 16 4.48 18.73 11.72
C HIS A 16 3.58 17.84 10.85
N ILE A 17 2.32 18.23 10.63
CA ILE A 17 1.40 17.47 9.77
C ILE A 17 1.87 17.44 8.31
N ARG A 18 2.44 18.54 7.80
CA ARG A 18 3.03 18.57 6.46
C ARG A 18 4.16 17.55 6.35
N ASP A 19 5.08 17.55 7.31
CA ASP A 19 6.22 16.63 7.32
C ASP A 19 5.75 15.16 7.45
N GLU A 20 4.72 14.88 8.27
CA GLU A 20 4.08 13.55 8.35
C GLU A 20 3.50 13.10 6.99
N ILE A 21 2.82 14.00 6.28
CA ILE A 21 2.22 13.72 4.96
C ILE A 21 3.31 13.45 3.93
N GLU A 22 4.34 14.30 3.88
CA GLU A 22 5.46 14.15 2.95
C GLU A 22 6.22 12.85 3.19
N GLN A 23 6.48 12.51 4.45
CA GLN A 23 7.13 11.27 4.82
C GLN A 23 6.27 10.06 4.42
N ALA A 24 4.98 10.06 4.76
CA ALA A 24 4.07 8.96 4.42
C ALA A 24 3.93 8.77 2.91
N ALA A 25 3.86 9.86 2.14
CA ALA A 25 3.81 9.82 0.67
C ALA A 25 5.11 9.28 0.07
N CYS A 26 6.26 9.70 0.60
CA CYS A 26 7.58 9.24 0.15
C CYS A 26 7.76 7.73 0.41
N GLU A 27 7.42 7.25 1.61
CA GLU A 27 7.49 5.82 1.92
C GLU A 27 6.49 5.00 1.09
N LEU A 28 5.27 5.50 0.90
CA LEU A 28 4.30 4.85 0.03
C LEU A 28 4.84 4.69 -1.41
N ALA A 29 5.39 5.75 -1.99
CA ALA A 29 5.95 5.70 -3.34
C ALA A 29 7.13 4.70 -3.46
N LYS A 30 7.96 4.61 -2.41
CA LYS A 30 9.05 3.61 -2.35
C LYS A 30 8.49 2.18 -2.33
N VAL A 31 7.48 1.92 -1.50
CA VAL A 31 6.86 0.60 -1.40
C VAL A 31 6.13 0.23 -2.68
N GLU A 32 5.37 1.14 -3.30
CA GLU A 32 4.67 0.89 -4.56
C GLU A 32 5.65 0.58 -5.71
N LYS A 33 6.81 1.24 -5.75
CA LYS A 33 7.88 0.91 -6.69
C LYS A 33 8.44 -0.50 -6.45
N LYS A 34 8.66 -0.87 -5.19
CA LYS A 34 9.09 -2.23 -4.83
C LYS A 34 8.03 -3.28 -5.19
N GLN A 35 6.75 -3.00 -4.94
CA GLN A 35 5.64 -3.87 -5.31
C GLN A 35 5.58 -4.09 -6.81
N ALA A 36 5.71 -3.05 -7.63
CA ALA A 36 5.71 -3.18 -9.09
C ALA A 36 6.88 -4.09 -9.55
N HIS A 37 8.08 -3.86 -9.00
CA HIS A 37 9.22 -4.72 -9.30
C HIS A 37 9.00 -6.17 -8.85
N MET A 38 8.52 -6.37 -7.62
CA MET A 38 8.28 -7.71 -7.08
C MET A 38 7.14 -8.43 -7.80
N GLY A 39 6.15 -7.71 -8.32
CA GLY A 39 5.11 -8.26 -9.20
C GLY A 39 5.69 -8.85 -10.49
N HIS A 40 6.69 -8.20 -11.08
CA HIS A 40 7.43 -8.78 -12.21
C HIS A 40 8.21 -10.03 -11.81
N VAL A 41 8.88 -10.02 -10.66
CA VAL A 41 9.62 -11.19 -10.14
C VAL A 41 8.68 -12.36 -9.88
N LEU A 42 7.51 -12.11 -9.28
CA LEU A 42 6.49 -13.13 -9.04
C LEU A 42 6.04 -13.77 -10.36
N GLN A 43 5.70 -12.95 -11.36
CA GLN A 43 5.29 -13.45 -12.67
C GLN A 43 6.41 -14.29 -13.32
N GLN A 44 7.65 -13.81 -13.30
CA GLN A 44 8.79 -14.57 -13.83
C GLN A 44 8.96 -15.92 -13.13
N SER A 45 8.91 -15.94 -11.79
CA SER A 45 9.04 -17.17 -11.02
C SER A 45 7.90 -18.17 -11.26
N LYS A 46 6.69 -17.67 -11.56
CA LYS A 46 5.55 -18.49 -11.97
C LYS A 46 5.80 -19.13 -13.33
N ASP A 47 6.21 -18.33 -14.31
CA ASP A 47 6.52 -18.80 -15.66
C ASP A 47 7.65 -19.84 -15.64
N GLU A 48 8.69 -19.62 -14.82
CA GLU A 48 9.79 -20.57 -14.60
C GLU A 48 9.31 -21.88 -13.97
N HIS A 49 8.40 -21.82 -12.99
CA HIS A 49 7.83 -23.00 -12.36
C HIS A 49 6.96 -23.80 -13.34
N GLU A 50 6.10 -23.14 -14.10
CA GLU A 50 5.27 -23.77 -15.14
C GLU A 50 6.14 -24.42 -16.22
N LEU A 51 7.17 -23.73 -16.69
CA LEU A 51 8.14 -24.28 -17.64
C LEU A 51 8.83 -25.52 -17.09
N MET A 52 9.26 -25.48 -15.83
CA MET A 52 9.93 -26.61 -15.18
C MET A 52 9.00 -27.83 -15.03
N ILE A 53 7.70 -27.63 -14.77
CA ILE A 53 6.72 -28.71 -14.78
C ILE A 53 6.64 -29.36 -16.17
N VAL A 54 6.59 -28.55 -17.23
CA VAL A 54 6.56 -29.06 -18.61
C VAL A 54 7.84 -29.82 -18.93
N THR A 55 9.01 -29.27 -18.60
CA THR A 55 10.32 -29.91 -18.80
C THR A 55 10.39 -31.25 -18.07
N ALA A 56 10.09 -31.28 -16.77
CA ALA A 56 10.10 -32.51 -15.98
C ALA A 56 9.08 -33.55 -16.48
N THR A 57 7.94 -33.10 -17.01
CA THR A 57 6.96 -34.00 -17.62
C THR A 57 7.54 -34.64 -18.89
N MET A 58 8.19 -33.87 -19.75
CA MET A 58 8.86 -34.39 -20.95
C MET A 58 10.00 -35.35 -20.59
N GLU A 59 10.80 -35.03 -19.58
CA GLU A 59 11.86 -35.89 -19.05
C GLU A 59 11.30 -37.21 -18.54
N ALA A 60 10.21 -37.18 -17.75
CA ALA A 60 9.56 -38.39 -17.22
C ALA A 60 9.08 -39.35 -18.32
N TYR A 61 8.61 -38.81 -19.47
CA TYR A 61 8.26 -39.62 -20.63
C TYR A 61 9.50 -40.11 -21.41
N ALA A 62 10.54 -39.29 -21.54
CA ALA A 62 11.77 -39.66 -22.24
C ALA A 62 12.56 -40.75 -21.50
N GLU A 63 12.51 -40.74 -20.16
CA GLU A 63 13.14 -41.73 -19.27
C GLU A 63 12.29 -43.00 -19.07
N ASP A 64 11.13 -43.10 -19.75
CA ASP A 64 10.17 -44.20 -19.63
C ASP A 64 9.67 -44.46 -18.18
N VAL A 65 9.74 -43.43 -17.32
CA VAL A 65 9.21 -43.47 -15.95
C VAL A 65 7.68 -43.51 -15.95
N VAL A 66 7.06 -42.84 -16.94
CA VAL A 66 5.62 -42.83 -17.15
C VAL A 66 5.23 -43.79 -18.27
N ASN A 67 4.97 -45.05 -17.90
CA ASN A 67 4.66 -46.15 -18.84
C ASN A 67 3.30 -46.84 -18.56
N GLY A 68 2.46 -46.24 -17.71
CA GLY A 68 1.16 -46.79 -17.33
C GLY A 68 0.24 -47.06 -18.52
N LYS A 69 -0.38 -48.25 -18.53
CA LYS A 69 -1.29 -48.71 -19.60
C LYS A 69 -2.62 -47.95 -19.64
N ASN A 70 -3.00 -47.29 -18.55
CA ASN A 70 -4.19 -46.44 -18.46
C ASN A 70 -3.84 -45.06 -17.88
N GLN A 71 -4.75 -44.10 -18.05
CA GLN A 71 -4.53 -42.72 -17.64
C GLN A 71 -4.24 -42.58 -16.14
N LYS A 72 -5.02 -43.26 -15.29
CA LYS A 72 -4.85 -43.18 -13.82
C LYS A 72 -3.45 -43.61 -13.37
N MET A 73 -2.88 -44.64 -14.00
CA MET A 73 -1.52 -45.09 -13.69
C MET A 73 -0.48 -44.06 -14.13
N ARG A 74 -0.64 -43.47 -15.32
CA ARG A 74 0.27 -42.42 -15.79
C ARG A 74 0.22 -41.18 -14.91
N ASP A 75 -0.98 -40.76 -14.50
CA ASP A 75 -1.15 -39.62 -13.61
C ASP A 75 -0.47 -39.86 -12.26
N ALA A 76 -0.59 -41.08 -11.70
CA ALA A 76 0.08 -41.45 -10.46
C ALA A 76 1.62 -41.49 -10.60
N GLN A 77 2.13 -42.05 -11.70
CA GLN A 77 3.57 -42.09 -12.00
C GLN A 77 4.13 -40.68 -12.19
N LEU A 78 3.45 -39.85 -12.97
CA LEU A 78 3.85 -38.47 -13.23
C LEU A 78 3.81 -37.63 -11.95
N SER A 79 2.77 -37.79 -11.13
CA SER A 79 2.66 -37.10 -9.85
C SER A 79 3.78 -37.51 -8.88
N ALA A 80 4.15 -38.79 -8.84
CA ALA A 80 5.28 -39.27 -8.03
C ALA A 80 6.62 -38.71 -8.52
N TYR A 81 6.83 -38.65 -9.84
CA TYR A 81 8.04 -38.08 -10.43
C TYR A 81 8.14 -36.58 -10.15
N ILE A 82 7.10 -35.82 -10.47
CA ILE A 82 7.00 -34.37 -10.21
C ILE A 82 7.22 -34.08 -8.72
N GLY A 83 6.64 -34.89 -7.83
CA GLY A 83 6.76 -34.72 -6.37
C GLY A 83 8.18 -34.91 -5.84
N THR A 84 9.08 -35.55 -6.59
CA THR A 84 10.49 -35.76 -6.22
C THR A 84 11.47 -35.01 -7.11
N HIS A 85 10.98 -34.29 -8.13
CA HIS A 85 11.79 -33.56 -9.09
C HIS A 85 12.40 -32.30 -8.47
N LYS A 86 13.72 -32.30 -8.26
CA LYS A 86 14.45 -31.21 -7.57
C LYS A 86 14.27 -29.85 -8.24
N GLY A 87 14.20 -29.80 -9.57
CA GLY A 87 13.99 -28.54 -10.30
C GLY A 87 12.62 -27.91 -10.00
N ILE A 88 11.57 -28.74 -9.89
CA ILE A 88 10.23 -28.27 -9.53
C ILE A 88 10.21 -27.78 -8.09
N GLU A 89 10.89 -28.50 -7.19
CA GLU A 89 10.97 -28.10 -5.79
C GLU A 89 11.68 -26.74 -5.60
N LEU A 90 12.76 -26.50 -6.35
CA LEU A 90 13.52 -25.25 -6.32
C LEU A 90 12.70 -24.07 -6.85
N THR A 91 12.10 -24.23 -8.03
CA THR A 91 11.25 -23.19 -8.65
C THR A 91 10.02 -22.89 -7.81
N MET A 92 9.38 -23.92 -7.22
CA MET A 92 8.26 -23.73 -6.29
C MET A 92 8.67 -22.94 -5.04
N ARG A 93 9.86 -23.20 -4.49
CA ARG A 93 10.39 -22.44 -3.36
C ARG A 93 10.64 -20.98 -3.73
N GLN A 94 11.14 -20.70 -4.93
CA GLN A 94 11.33 -19.33 -5.42
C GLN A 94 9.99 -18.61 -5.61
N TYR A 95 9.03 -19.27 -6.26
CA TYR A 95 7.67 -18.75 -6.45
C TYR A 95 7.00 -18.38 -5.12
N ARG A 96 7.00 -19.29 -4.13
CA ARG A 96 6.43 -19.02 -2.80
C ARG A 96 7.12 -17.88 -2.05
N ARG A 97 8.43 -17.72 -2.23
CA ARG A 97 9.18 -16.59 -1.65
C ARG A 97 8.73 -15.28 -2.27
N ALA A 98 8.58 -15.22 -3.58
CA ALA A 98 8.06 -14.05 -4.27
C ALA A 98 6.63 -13.73 -3.83
N GLU A 99 5.74 -14.74 -3.72
CA GLU A 99 4.38 -14.56 -3.19
C GLU A 99 4.38 -13.94 -1.78
N THR A 100 5.23 -14.47 -0.90
CA THR A 100 5.34 -13.99 0.49
C THR A 100 5.81 -12.53 0.52
N GLU A 101 6.81 -12.19 -0.30
CA GLU A 101 7.36 -10.83 -0.36
C GLU A 101 6.34 -9.83 -0.90
N VAL A 102 5.55 -10.21 -1.91
CA VAL A 102 4.43 -9.37 -2.41
C VAL A 102 3.42 -9.10 -1.29
N ALA A 103 3.02 -10.13 -0.54
CA ALA A 103 2.05 -9.99 0.55
C ALA A 103 2.56 -9.08 1.69
N ILE A 104 3.86 -9.15 2.01
CA ILE A 104 4.51 -8.25 2.97
C ILE A 104 4.44 -6.80 2.46
N LEU A 105 4.83 -6.56 1.21
CA LEU A 105 4.82 -5.23 0.62
C LEU A 105 3.39 -4.66 0.50
N GLU A 106 2.37 -5.48 0.25
CA GLU A 106 0.95 -5.09 0.29
C GLU A 106 0.51 -4.63 1.68
N THR A 107 0.97 -5.32 2.71
CA THR A 107 0.70 -4.94 4.09
C THR A 107 1.39 -3.62 4.44
N GLU A 108 2.66 -3.44 4.05
CA GLU A 108 3.41 -2.20 4.23
C GLU A 108 2.76 -1.03 3.50
N ALA A 109 2.37 -1.21 2.22
CA ALA A 109 1.69 -0.18 1.44
C ALA A 109 0.37 0.26 2.10
N THR A 110 -0.39 -0.70 2.65
CA THR A 110 -1.63 -0.43 3.37
C THR A 110 -1.38 0.42 4.62
N LEU A 111 -0.32 0.13 5.37
CA LEU A 111 0.08 0.93 6.53
C LEU A 111 0.42 2.37 6.13
N HIS A 112 1.24 2.56 5.11
CA HIS A 112 1.62 3.92 4.67
C HIS A 112 0.44 4.71 4.09
N ARG A 113 -0.47 4.06 3.34
CA ARG A 113 -1.73 4.69 2.89
C ARG A 113 -2.60 5.13 4.06
N ARG A 114 -2.70 4.30 5.10
CA ARG A 114 -3.43 4.66 6.32
C ARG A 114 -2.79 5.87 7.01
N ASN A 115 -1.48 5.89 7.18
CA ASN A 115 -0.77 7.01 7.80
C ASN A 115 -0.98 8.32 7.02
N TYR A 116 -0.86 8.26 5.70
CA TYR A 116 -1.17 9.39 4.81
C TYR A 116 -2.62 9.87 4.98
N THR A 117 -3.58 8.94 5.03
CA THR A 117 -5.00 9.26 5.20
C THR A 117 -5.29 9.91 6.55
N VAL A 118 -4.66 9.42 7.63
CA VAL A 118 -4.80 9.99 8.97
C VAL A 118 -4.21 11.40 9.02
N ALA A 119 -3.00 11.61 8.50
CA ALA A 119 -2.35 12.92 8.50
C ALA A 119 -3.12 13.94 7.65
N THR A 120 -3.59 13.53 6.47
CA THR A 120 -4.44 14.40 5.64
C THR A 120 -5.78 14.73 6.32
N ASN A 121 -6.44 13.77 6.98
CA ASN A 121 -7.66 14.04 7.74
C ASN A 121 -7.44 15.05 8.88
N ARG A 122 -6.29 15.01 9.56
CA ARG A 122 -5.92 16.02 10.56
C ARG A 122 -5.77 17.41 9.93
N LEU A 123 -5.12 17.50 8.77
CA LEU A 123 -5.01 18.76 8.02
C LEU A 123 -6.39 19.32 7.65
N TRP A 124 -7.30 18.49 7.15
CA TRP A 124 -8.67 18.89 6.82
C TRP A 124 -9.44 19.37 8.05
N ALA A 125 -9.28 18.72 9.20
CA ALA A 125 -9.91 19.13 10.44
C ALA A 125 -9.41 20.52 10.91
N LEU A 126 -8.10 20.76 10.88
CA LEU A 126 -7.53 22.07 11.21
C LEU A 126 -8.02 23.16 10.26
N ARG A 127 -8.11 22.86 8.97
CA ARG A 127 -8.65 23.79 7.98
C ARG A 127 -10.11 24.14 8.26
N ALA A 128 -10.94 23.14 8.56
CA ALA A 128 -12.36 23.36 8.91
C ALA A 128 -12.50 24.21 10.19
N MET A 129 -11.64 23.99 11.19
CA MET A 129 -11.60 24.83 12.40
C MET A 129 -11.24 26.28 12.08
N ALA A 130 -10.21 26.50 11.25
CA ALA A 130 -9.79 27.84 10.83
C ALA A 130 -10.89 28.57 10.04
N GLU A 131 -11.59 27.86 9.16
CA GLU A 131 -12.74 28.38 8.41
C GLU A 131 -13.89 28.78 9.36
N LEU A 132 -14.18 27.95 10.37
CA LEU A 132 -15.21 28.26 11.39
C LEU A 132 -14.83 29.47 12.26
N HIS A 133 -13.56 29.57 12.67
CA HIS A 133 -13.06 30.73 13.41
C HIS A 133 -13.14 32.02 12.56
N SER A 134 -12.77 31.93 11.29
CA SER A 134 -12.87 33.07 10.35
C SER A 134 -14.32 33.50 10.15
N ALA A 135 -15.25 32.56 9.97
CA ALA A 135 -16.67 32.84 9.86
C ALA A 135 -17.23 33.52 11.13
N ARG A 136 -16.81 33.05 12.31
CA ARG A 136 -17.19 33.66 13.60
C ARG A 136 -16.68 35.09 13.71
N LEU A 137 -15.41 35.36 13.39
CA LEU A 137 -14.85 36.71 13.43
C LEU A 137 -15.59 37.64 12.47
N ASN A 138 -15.88 37.18 11.25
CA ASN A 138 -16.67 37.95 10.28
C ASN A 138 -18.09 38.25 10.79
N SER A 139 -18.74 37.30 11.46
CA SER A 139 -20.06 37.55 12.07
C SER A 139 -20.01 38.56 13.22
N MET A 140 -18.95 38.54 14.04
CA MET A 140 -18.78 39.48 15.14
C MET A 140 -18.48 40.89 14.62
N ALA A 141 -17.57 41.02 13.65
CA ALA A 141 -17.29 42.30 13.00
C ALA A 141 -18.55 42.89 12.35
N GLY A 142 -19.35 42.06 11.66
CA GLY A 142 -20.63 42.47 11.09
C GLY A 142 -21.63 43.01 12.13
N VAL A 143 -21.66 42.42 13.33
CA VAL A 143 -22.50 42.91 14.45
C VAL A 143 -21.99 44.25 14.97
N GLU A 144 -20.68 44.42 15.13
CA GLU A 144 -20.06 45.68 15.61
C GLU A 144 -20.33 46.85 14.64
N TYR A 145 -20.21 46.64 13.32
CA TYR A 145 -20.54 47.64 12.30
C TYR A 145 -22.01 48.08 12.32
N HIS A 146 -22.93 47.22 12.75
CA HIS A 146 -24.36 47.55 12.85
C HIS A 146 -24.70 48.27 14.15
N THR A 147 -24.04 47.95 15.26
CA THR A 147 -24.19 48.69 16.53
C THR A 147 -23.62 50.11 16.44
N GLU A 148 -22.45 50.31 15.82
CA GLU A 148 -21.86 51.66 15.69
C GLU A 148 -22.61 52.59 14.71
N ARG A 149 -23.31 52.04 13.71
CA ARG A 149 -24.21 52.82 12.84
C ARG A 149 -25.57 53.08 13.47
N GLY A 150 -26.05 52.19 14.35
CA GLY A 150 -27.31 52.36 15.08
C GLY A 150 -27.25 53.50 16.11
N GLU A 151 -26.09 53.73 16.72
CA GLU A 151 -25.92 54.80 17.72
C GLU A 151 -25.65 56.19 17.12
N ARG A 152 -25.30 56.31 15.82
CA ARG A 152 -25.11 57.61 15.14
C ARG A 152 -26.39 58.17 14.49
N VAL A 153 -27.51 57.46 14.63
CA VAL A 153 -28.84 57.92 14.20
C VAL A 153 -29.75 57.97 15.42
N GLY A 154 -29.42 58.85 16.36
CA GLY A 154 -30.23 59.20 17.53
C GLY A 154 -30.12 60.68 17.80
#